data_AF-A0A3C0NXT6-F1
#
_entry.id   AF-A0A3C0NXT6-F1
#
_cell.length_a   1.000
_cell.length_b   1.000
_cell.length_c   1.000
_cell.angle_alpha   90.00
_cell.angle_beta   90.00
_cell.angle_gamma   90.00
#
_symmetry.space_group_name_H-M   'P 1'
#
loop_
_entity.id
_entity.type
_entity.pdbx_description
1 polymer ?
#
loop_
_entity_poly.entity_id
_entity_poly.type
_entity_poly.pdbx_seq_one_letter_code
_entity_poly.pdbx_strand_id
1 'polypeptide(L)'
;GQAPGTDEEIREFCTMHFNTTFPQMKKADVNGENEMPLYTFLKSRKGFEGFDEHPYKAAFEEMFSKADPDWDKKPDIKWNFTKFVVDR
;
A
#
# COMPACT_ATOMS: atom_id res chain seq x y z
N GLY A 1 -6.75 8.28 -6.42
CA GLY A 1 -5.84 7.73 -5.39
C GLY A 1 -6.15 8.36 -4.06
N GLN A 2 -5.80 7.72 -2.94
CA GLN A 2 -6.07 8.24 -1.58
C GLN A 2 -5.10 9.34 -1.12
N ALA A 3 -3.96 9.48 -1.79
CA ALA A 3 -3.06 10.62 -1.63
C ALA A 3 -3.13 11.53 -2.88
N PRO A 4 -4.27 12.22 -3.11
CA PRO A 4 -4.36 13.21 -4.17
C PRO A 4 -3.55 14.45 -3.76
N GLY A 5 -2.53 14.80 -4.53
CA GLY A 5 -1.67 15.95 -4.25
C GLY A 5 -0.23 15.76 -4.71
N THR A 6 0.49 16.87 -4.70
CA THR A 6 1.96 16.96 -4.84
C THR A 6 2.64 16.50 -3.55
N ASP A 7 3.95 16.21 -3.63
CA ASP A 7 4.73 15.82 -2.45
C ASP A 7 4.71 16.92 -1.38
N GLU A 8 4.74 18.19 -1.80
CA GLU A 8 4.68 19.36 -0.92
C GLU A 8 3.32 19.48 -0.21
N GLU A 9 2.21 19.38 -0.95
CA GLU A 9 0.85 19.44 -0.38
C GLU A 9 0.61 18.32 0.63
N ILE A 10 1.06 17.09 0.32
CA ILE A 10 0.94 15.95 1.21
C ILE A 10 1.75 16.18 2.50
N ARG A 11 3.00 16.65 2.36
CA ARG A 11 3.87 16.94 3.50
C ARG A 11 3.27 17.98 4.43
N GLU A 12 2.78 19.08 3.86
CA GLU A 12 2.14 20.16 4.60
C GLU A 12 0.88 19.68 5.31
N PHE A 13 0.01 18.94 4.61
CA PHE A 13 -1.19 18.35 5.20
C PHE A 13 -0.84 17.47 6.41
N CYS A 14 0.10 16.53 6.25
CA CYS A 14 0.50 15.62 7.31
C CYS A 14 1.11 16.36 8.52
N THR A 15 2.00 17.32 8.28
CA THR A 15 2.64 18.09 9.35
C THR A 15 1.64 18.99 10.08
N MET A 16 0.76 19.70 9.36
CA MET A 16 -0.19 20.62 9.99
C MET A 16 -1.30 19.90 10.76
N HIS A 17 -1.83 18.80 10.21
CA HIS A 17 -2.98 18.11 10.81
C HIS A 17 -2.60 17.02 11.83
N PHE A 18 -1.45 16.37 11.63
CA PHE A 18 -1.04 15.24 12.50
C PHE A 18 0.28 15.50 13.24
N ASN A 19 0.90 16.67 13.07
CA ASN A 19 2.14 17.05 13.73
C ASN A 19 3.25 15.99 13.56
N THR A 20 3.36 15.42 12.35
CA THR A 20 4.36 14.40 12.04
C THR A 20 5.77 14.95 12.21
N THR A 21 6.60 14.29 13.02
CA THR A 21 8.00 14.67 13.28
C THR A 21 9.03 13.81 12.54
N PHE A 22 8.59 12.72 11.91
CA PHE A 22 9.46 11.83 11.15
C PHE A 22 9.66 12.34 9.71
N PRO A 23 10.77 11.96 9.06
CA PRO A 23 11.00 12.26 7.64
C PRO A 23 9.91 11.66 6.76
N GLN A 24 9.35 12.47 5.85
CA GLN A 24 8.41 12.01 4.83
C GLN A 24 9.17 11.78 3.52
N MET A 25 8.95 10.62 2.91
CA MET A 25 9.50 10.29 1.59
C MET A 25 8.58 10.84 0.49
N LYS A 26 9.13 11.01 -0.73
CA LYS A 26 8.33 11.37 -1.90
C LYS A 26 7.31 10.29 -2.24
N LYS A 27 6.23 10.69 -2.90
CA LYS A 27 5.26 9.75 -3.46
C LYS A 27 5.95 8.82 -4.45
N ALA A 28 5.60 7.55 -4.38
CA ALA A 28 6.17 6.52 -5.22
C ALA A 28 5.16 5.42 -5.53
N ASP A 29 5.37 4.74 -6.66
CA ASP A 29 4.63 3.55 -7.01
C ASP A 29 5.14 2.37 -6.19
N VAL A 30 4.20 1.60 -5.65
CA VAL A 30 4.48 0.43 -4.80
C VAL A 30 4.14 -0.89 -5.48
N ASN A 31 3.44 -0.82 -6.61
CA ASN A 31 3.08 -1.92 -7.49
C ASN A 31 3.26 -1.49 -8.95
N GLY A 32 3.35 -2.47 -9.86
CA GLY A 32 3.42 -2.25 -11.30
C GLY A 32 4.84 -2.02 -11.81
N GLU A 33 4.96 -1.72 -13.10
CA GLU A 33 6.27 -1.67 -13.79
C GLU A 33 7.23 -0.61 -13.23
N ASN A 34 6.70 0.45 -12.62
CA ASN A 34 7.47 1.58 -12.08
C ASN A 34 7.69 1.49 -10.56
N GLU A 35 7.37 0.36 -9.93
CA GLU A 35 7.52 0.24 -8.49
C GLU A 35 8.98 0.43 -8.04
N MET A 36 9.18 1.05 -6.88
CA MET A 36 10.54 1.17 -6.35
C MET A 36 11.14 -0.21 -6.02
N PRO A 37 12.46 -0.43 -6.24
CA PRO A 37 13.12 -1.70 -5.92
C PRO A 37 12.93 -2.15 -4.46
N LEU A 38 12.76 -1.20 -3.54
CA LEU A 38 12.41 -1.49 -2.15
C LEU A 38 11.10 -2.27 -2.06
N TYR A 39 10.04 -1.85 -2.74
CA TYR A 39 8.75 -2.54 -2.70
C TYR A 39 8.81 -3.91 -3.39
N THR A 40 9.59 -4.06 -4.46
CA THR A 40 9.89 -5.38 -5.04
C THR A 40 10.49 -6.33 -4.00
N PHE A 41 11.51 -5.86 -3.27
CA PHE A 41 12.13 -6.63 -2.19
C PHE A 41 11.13 -6.95 -1.07
N LEU A 42 10.39 -5.95 -0.57
CA LEU A 42 9.44 -6.15 0.53
C LEU A 42 8.34 -7.15 0.17
N LYS A 43 7.78 -7.05 -1.05
CA LYS A 43 6.79 -8.02 -1.57
C LYS A 43 7.37 -9.43 -1.72
N SER A 44 8.66 -9.56 -2.05
CA SER A 44 9.33 -10.87 -2.09
C SER A 44 9.58 -11.47 -0.70
N ARG A 45 9.59 -10.66 0.36
CA ARG A 45 9.73 -11.11 1.75
C ARG A 45 8.37 -11.45 2.39
N LYS A 46 7.36 -10.63 2.13
CA LYS A 46 6.00 -10.81 2.64
C LYS A 46 4.99 -10.28 1.63
N GLY A 47 4.50 -11.18 0.78
CA GLY A 47 3.44 -10.88 -0.18
C GLY A 47 2.07 -10.78 0.49
N PHE A 48 1.05 -10.52 -0.31
CA PHE A 48 -0.35 -10.57 0.13
C PHE A 48 -0.76 -12.01 0.49
N GLU A 49 -1.35 -12.20 1.68
CA GLU A 49 -1.81 -13.51 2.19
C GLU A 49 -3.33 -13.57 2.42
N GLY A 50 -4.06 -12.56 1.94
CA GLY A 50 -5.49 -12.39 2.19
C GLY A 50 -5.78 -11.23 3.13
N PHE A 51 -7.07 -10.91 3.26
CA PHE A 51 -7.56 -9.91 4.21
C PHE A 51 -7.88 -10.59 5.56
N ASP A 52 -7.51 -9.92 6.65
CA ASP A 52 -7.99 -10.25 7.99
C ASP A 52 -9.52 -10.16 8.06
N GLU A 53 -10.11 -10.76 9.09
CA GLU A 53 -11.54 -10.66 9.35
C GLU A 53 -11.94 -9.20 9.58
N HIS A 54 -12.74 -8.66 8.65
CA HIS A 54 -13.18 -7.28 8.63
C HIS A 54 -14.59 -7.20 8.03
N PRO A 55 -15.46 -6.29 8.50
CA PRO A 55 -16.81 -6.11 7.93
C PRO A 55 -16.89 -5.88 6.41
N TYR A 56 -15.76 -5.55 5.78
CA TYR A 56 -15.67 -5.23 4.35
C TYR A 56 -14.86 -6.26 3.55
N LYS A 57 -14.43 -7.38 4.16
CA LYS A 57 -13.61 -8.42 3.49
C LYS A 57 -14.26 -8.92 2.20
N ALA A 58 -15.52 -9.33 2.25
CA ALA A 58 -16.26 -9.81 1.08
C ALA A 58 -16.37 -8.76 -0.03
N ALA A 59 -16.60 -7.49 0.36
CA ALA A 59 -16.68 -6.39 -0.60
C ALA A 59 -15.33 -6.13 -1.27
N PHE A 60 -14.21 -6.23 -0.54
CA PHE A 60 -12.88 -6.11 -1.13
C PHE A 60 -12.56 -7.28 -2.05
N GLU A 61 -12.80 -8.53 -1.62
CA GLU A 61 -12.58 -9.72 -2.45
C GLU A 61 -13.38 -9.64 -3.76
N GLU A 62 -14.64 -9.22 -3.70
CA GLU A 62 -15.46 -9.01 -4.90
C GLU A 62 -14.89 -7.90 -5.78
N MET A 63 -14.51 -6.75 -5.20
CA MET A 63 -13.97 -5.61 -5.94
C MET A 63 -12.67 -5.97 -6.65
N PHE A 64 -11.73 -6.63 -5.96
CA PHE A 64 -10.45 -7.03 -6.55
C PHE A 64 -10.61 -8.13 -7.60
N SER A 65 -11.47 -9.12 -7.35
CA SER A 65 -11.74 -10.19 -8.33
C SER A 65 -12.35 -9.65 -9.63
N LYS A 66 -13.17 -8.60 -9.56
CA LYS A 66 -13.71 -7.93 -10.75
C LYS A 66 -12.66 -7.15 -11.53
N ALA A 67 -11.66 -6.59 -10.85
CA ALA A 67 -10.60 -5.81 -11.48
C ALA A 67 -9.52 -6.70 -12.12
N ASP A 68 -9.20 -7.82 -11.47
CA ASP A 68 -8.13 -8.72 -11.88
C ASP A 68 -8.41 -10.14 -11.34
N PRO A 69 -8.69 -11.14 -12.19
CA PRO A 69 -8.99 -12.51 -11.74
C PRO A 69 -7.86 -13.20 -10.97
N ASP A 70 -6.61 -12.76 -11.13
CA ASP A 70 -5.43 -13.33 -10.44
C ASP A 70 -4.90 -12.40 -9.34
N TRP A 71 -5.72 -11.45 -8.87
CA TRP A 71 -5.32 -10.45 -7.87
C TRP A 71 -4.72 -11.08 -6.60
N ASP A 72 -5.25 -12.22 -6.17
CA ASP A 72 -4.88 -12.95 -4.95
C ASP A 72 -3.56 -13.72 -5.09
N LYS A 73 -3.18 -14.10 -6.31
CA LYS A 73 -1.91 -14.78 -6.61
C LYS A 73 -0.74 -13.82 -6.74
N LYS A 74 -1.01 -12.53 -6.97
CA LYS A 74 0.03 -11.50 -7.11
C LYS A 74 0.48 -11.01 -5.73
N PRO A 75 1.81 -10.84 -5.51
CA PRO A 75 2.33 -10.36 -4.23
C PRO A 75 2.05 -8.87 -4.00
N ASP A 76 1.38 -8.19 -4.94
CA ASP A 76 1.06 -6.77 -4.90
C ASP A 76 0.31 -6.34 -3.64
N ILE A 77 0.65 -5.14 -3.17
CA ILE A 77 0.03 -4.48 -2.04
C ILE A 77 -1.40 -4.10 -2.40
N LYS A 78 -2.38 -4.68 -1.72
CA LYS A 78 -3.81 -4.44 -2.01
C LYS A 78 -4.40 -3.29 -1.19
N TRP A 79 -3.89 -3.07 0.01
CA TRP A 79 -4.38 -2.04 0.91
C TRP A 79 -3.25 -1.51 1.79
N ASN A 80 -3.43 -0.30 2.33
CA ASN A 80 -2.44 0.49 3.07
C ASN A 80 -1.87 -0.16 4.35
N PHE A 81 -2.20 -1.42 4.64
CA PHE A 81 -1.74 -2.16 5.81
C PHE A 81 -1.08 -3.50 5.46
N THR A 82 -0.51 -3.69 4.27
CA THR A 82 0.45 -4.79 4.07
C THR A 82 1.61 -4.58 5.04
N LYS A 83 1.61 -5.36 6.12
CA LYS A 83 2.59 -5.25 7.21
C LYS A 83 3.87 -5.93 6.77
N PHE A 84 4.82 -5.16 6.27
CA PHE A 84 6.18 -5.63 6.06
C PHE A 84 6.94 -5.62 7.38
N VAL A 85 6.94 -6.74 8.09
CA VAL A 85 7.87 -6.94 9.20
C VAL A 85 9.19 -7.40 8.61
N VAL A 86 10.15 -6.48 8.45
CA VAL A 86 11.51 -6.81 8.04
C VAL A 86 12.40 -6.82 9.27
N ASP A 87 12.62 -8.05 9.76
CA ASP A 87 13.45 -8.39 10.92
C ASP A 87 12.89 -7.91 12.29
N ARG A 88 13.22 -8.68 13.34
CA ARG A 88 12.91 -8.38 14.74
C ARG A 88 14.19 -8.18 15.51
#